data_AF-A0A2V8PZQ1-F1
#
_entry.id   AF-A0A2V8PZQ1-F1
#
_cell.length_a   1.000
_cell.length_b   1.000
_cell.length_c   1.000
_cell.angle_alpha   90.00
_cell.angle_beta   90.00
_cell.angle_gamma   90.00
#
_symmetry.space_group_name_H-M   'P 1'
#
loop_
_entity.id
_entity.type
_entity.pdbx_description
1 polymer ?
#
loop_
_entity_poly.entity_id
_entity_poly.type
_entity_poly.pdbx_seq_one_letter_code
_entity_poly.pdbx_strand_id
1 'polypeptide(L)'
;MEGYRVSRIGCENVDRAAYIPPNENWHRYNRQQLRAKPFILGAQERKCIEAAVRETCRIRKWSLLAINVRTNHVHTVVCANRPPKLVLNAFKANATRELREQKLWPHPFSPWVRKGSKRRLWNERSVARAIDYVLYGQGEDLPDFDD
;
A
#
# COMPACT_ATOMS: atom_id res chain seq x y z
N MET A 1 40.83 -20.25 -8.00
CA MET A 1 40.50 -20.56 -6.60
C MET A 1 40.00 -19.27 -5.97
N GLU A 2 38.76 -18.89 -6.27
CA GLU A 2 37.51 -19.41 -5.68
C GLU A 2 37.40 -19.00 -4.22
N GLY A 3 36.47 -18.07 -3.97
CA GLY A 3 36.17 -17.53 -2.66
C GLY A 3 34.90 -16.69 -2.72
N TYR A 4 33.81 -17.28 -3.23
CA TYR A 4 32.47 -16.69 -3.23
C TYR A 4 32.02 -16.41 -1.79
N ARG A 5 31.84 -15.14 -1.44
CA ARG A 5 31.09 -14.75 -0.24
C ARG A 5 29.65 -14.43 -0.64
N VAL A 6 28.79 -15.44 -0.62
CA VAL A 6 27.34 -15.26 -0.68
C VAL A 6 26.91 -14.51 0.58
N SER A 7 26.75 -13.19 0.48
CA SER A 7 26.23 -12.37 1.57
C SER A 7 24.77 -12.03 1.29
N ARG A 8 23.93 -12.76 2.03
CA ARG A 8 22.53 -12.53 2.43
C ARG A 8 21.74 -11.47 1.65
N ILE A 9 20.63 -11.96 1.12
CA ILE A 9 19.39 -11.22 0.80
C ILE A 9 18.99 -10.39 2.02
N GLY A 10 19.46 -9.16 2.07
CA GLY A 10 18.95 -8.09 2.92
C GLY A 10 18.30 -7.08 2.00
N CYS A 11 16.97 -7.05 1.96
CA CYS A 11 16.26 -5.93 1.35
C CYS A 11 16.30 -4.78 2.34
N GLU A 12 17.49 -4.18 2.49
CA GLU A 12 17.67 -2.89 3.14
C GLU A 12 17.42 -1.83 2.07
N ASN A 13 16.38 -1.01 2.26
CA ASN A 13 16.19 0.16 1.44
C ASN A 13 17.30 1.16 1.79
N VAL A 14 18.43 1.06 1.10
CA VAL A 14 19.53 2.02 1.20
C VAL A 14 19.10 3.27 0.45
N ASP A 15 18.77 4.33 1.19
CA ASP A 15 18.53 5.65 0.61
C ASP A 15 19.78 6.04 -0.22
N ARG A 16 19.62 6.25 -1.54
CA ARG A 16 20.64 6.58 -2.57
C ARG A 16 21.38 5.44 -3.28
N ALA A 17 20.91 4.19 -3.22
CA ALA A 17 21.40 3.19 -4.16
C ALA A 17 21.04 3.55 -5.61
N ALA A 18 21.94 3.28 -6.55
CA ALA A 18 21.67 3.49 -7.98
C ALA A 18 20.41 2.72 -8.40
N TYR A 19 19.55 3.38 -9.18
CA TYR A 19 18.33 2.75 -9.69
C TYR A 19 18.71 1.51 -10.51
N ILE A 20 18.13 0.36 -10.15
CA ILE A 20 18.37 -0.88 -10.90
C ILE A 20 17.75 -0.68 -12.29
N PRO A 21 18.52 -0.84 -13.40
CA PRO A 21 17.97 -0.66 -14.73
C PRO A 21 16.82 -1.66 -14.99
N PRO A 22 15.80 -1.28 -15.79
CA PRO A 22 14.70 -2.18 -16.12
C PRO A 22 15.22 -3.50 -16.69
N ASN A 23 14.72 -4.61 -16.16
CA ASN A 23 15.09 -5.95 -16.63
C ASN A 23 13.85 -6.63 -17.23
N GLU A 24 13.82 -6.74 -18.56
CA GLU A 24 12.68 -7.29 -19.29
C GLU A 24 12.35 -8.73 -18.89
N ASN A 25 13.37 -9.54 -18.59
CA ASN A 25 13.18 -10.92 -18.16
C ASN A 25 12.48 -10.99 -16.80
N TRP A 26 12.83 -10.09 -15.87
CA TRP A 26 12.15 -9.99 -14.58
C TRP A 26 10.70 -9.50 -14.74
N HIS A 27 10.45 -8.54 -15.63
CA HIS A 27 9.09 -8.10 -15.93
C HIS A 27 8.23 -9.23 -16.51
N ARG A 28 8.78 -10.02 -17.45
CA ARG A 28 8.08 -11.16 -18.06
C ARG A 28 7.78 -12.25 -17.03
N TYR A 29 8.78 -12.62 -16.23
CA TYR A 29 8.62 -13.59 -15.15
C TYR A 29 7.55 -13.13 -14.15
N ASN A 30 7.65 -11.89 -13.63
CA ASN A 30 6.68 -11.36 -12.67
C ASN A 30 5.25 -11.31 -13.22
N ARG A 31 5.10 -11.02 -14.53
CA ARG A 31 3.80 -11.00 -15.21
C ARG A 31 3.17 -12.39 -15.30
N GLN A 32 3.96 -13.42 -15.57
CA GLN A 32 3.48 -14.82 -15.63
C GLN A 32 3.02 -15.35 -14.26
N GLN A 33 3.55 -14.80 -13.16
CA GLN A 33 3.19 -15.21 -11.80
C GLN A 33 1.94 -14.52 -11.24
N LEU A 34 1.30 -13.63 -12.01
CA LEU A 34 0.07 -12.96 -11.59
C LEU A 34 -1.10 -13.94 -11.59
N ARG A 35 -1.77 -14.07 -10.44
CA ARG A 35 -2.97 -14.93 -10.28
C ARG A 35 -4.21 -14.38 -10.98
N ALA A 36 -4.20 -13.09 -11.31
CA ALA A 36 -5.28 -12.36 -11.97
C ALA A 36 -4.72 -11.11 -12.64
N LYS A 37 -5.52 -10.49 -13.53
CA LYS A 37 -5.20 -9.18 -14.09
C LYS A 37 -4.94 -8.17 -12.94
N PRO A 38 -3.93 -7.28 -13.05
CA PRO A 38 -3.71 -6.24 -12.06
C PRO A 38 -5.00 -5.46 -11.81
N PHE A 39 -5.39 -5.38 -10.55
CA PHE A 39 -6.56 -4.60 -10.15
C PHE A 39 -6.18 -3.12 -10.11
N ILE A 40 -6.78 -2.35 -11.01
CA ILE A 40 -6.64 -0.89 -11.04
C ILE A 40 -7.77 -0.31 -10.21
N LEU A 41 -7.42 0.53 -9.24
CA LEU A 41 -8.36 1.24 -8.39
C LEU A 41 -8.86 2.48 -9.16
N GLY A 42 -10.09 2.39 -9.69
CA GLY A 42 -10.82 3.52 -10.29
C GLY A 42 -11.30 4.51 -9.23
N ALA A 43 -11.99 5.59 -9.63
CA ALA A 43 -12.38 6.61 -8.66
C ALA A 43 -13.36 6.05 -7.63
N GLN A 44 -14.31 5.22 -8.05
CA GLN A 44 -15.25 4.55 -7.15
C GLN A 44 -14.55 3.58 -6.17
N GLU A 45 -13.62 2.74 -6.62
CA GLU A 45 -12.84 1.88 -5.71
C GLU A 45 -12.00 2.70 -4.75
N ARG A 46 -11.37 3.78 -5.22
CA ARG A 46 -10.52 4.65 -4.41
C ARG A 46 -11.33 5.29 -3.27
N LYS A 47 -12.48 5.88 -3.60
CA LYS A 47 -13.42 6.48 -2.63
C LYS A 47 -13.92 5.45 -1.62
N CYS A 48 -14.29 4.25 -2.09
CA CYS A 48 -14.75 3.14 -1.25
C CYS A 48 -13.66 2.71 -0.24
N ILE A 49 -12.43 2.52 -0.71
CA ILE A 49 -11.30 2.13 0.15
C ILE A 49 -10.96 3.23 1.17
N GLU A 50 -10.96 4.49 0.74
CA GLU A 50 -10.70 5.62 1.64
C GLU A 50 -11.74 5.68 2.75
N ALA A 51 -13.03 5.60 2.40
CA ALA A 51 -14.13 5.56 3.36
C ALA A 51 -13.97 4.40 4.36
N ALA A 52 -13.64 3.20 3.87
CA ALA A 52 -13.43 2.03 4.72
C ALA A 52 -12.28 2.21 5.73
N VAL A 53 -11.18 2.85 5.32
CA VAL A 53 -10.04 3.13 6.21
C VAL A 53 -10.41 4.17 7.26
N ARG A 54 -11.07 5.26 6.84
CA ARG A 54 -11.54 6.31 7.76
C ARG A 54 -12.51 5.73 8.80
N GLU A 55 -13.46 4.92 8.37
CA GLU A 55 -14.42 4.25 9.23
C GLU A 55 -13.75 3.27 10.21
N THR A 56 -12.78 2.50 9.72
CA THR A 56 -11.98 1.61 10.58
C THR A 56 -11.28 2.38 11.69
N CYS A 57 -10.68 3.53 11.37
CA CYS A 57 -10.04 4.39 12.36
C CYS A 57 -11.05 4.95 13.36
N ARG A 58 -12.21 5.41 12.89
CA ARG A 58 -13.30 5.95 13.73
C ARG A 58 -13.82 4.93 14.74
N ILE A 59 -14.11 3.71 14.29
CA ILE A 59 -14.61 2.62 15.16
C ILE A 59 -13.55 2.22 16.18
N ARG A 60 -12.29 2.06 15.73
CA ARG A 60 -11.19 1.56 16.58
C ARG A 60 -10.50 2.64 17.40
N LYS A 61 -10.94 3.90 17.30
CA LYS A 61 -10.36 5.07 17.97
C LYS A 61 -8.87 5.24 17.65
N TRP A 62 -8.52 5.05 16.37
CA TRP A 62 -7.20 5.37 15.84
C TRP A 62 -7.24 6.74 15.15
N SER A 63 -6.14 7.47 15.21
CA SER A 63 -6.03 8.79 14.55
C SER A 63 -5.40 8.61 13.18
N LEU A 64 -6.21 8.76 12.12
CA LEU A 64 -5.71 8.80 10.75
C LEU A 64 -5.14 10.20 10.48
N LEU A 65 -3.84 10.28 10.22
CA LEU A 65 -3.13 11.54 10.00
C LEU A 65 -3.03 11.89 8.51
N ALA A 66 -2.88 10.88 7.66
CA ALA A 66 -2.88 11.04 6.21
C ALA A 66 -3.33 9.74 5.53
N ILE A 67 -3.97 9.88 4.37
CA ILE A 67 -4.31 8.79 3.46
C ILE A 67 -4.18 9.27 2.03
N ASN A 68 -3.67 8.41 1.16
CA ASN A 68 -3.68 8.62 -0.28
C ASN A 68 -3.89 7.27 -0.97
N VAL A 69 -5.02 7.15 -1.67
CA VAL A 69 -5.38 5.95 -2.43
C VAL A 69 -5.03 6.20 -3.89
N ARG A 70 -3.99 5.54 -4.39
CA ARG A 70 -3.55 5.62 -5.79
C ARG A 70 -4.18 4.51 -6.62
N THR A 71 -3.94 4.49 -7.92
CA THR A 71 -4.50 3.49 -8.85
C THR A 71 -4.02 2.06 -8.60
N ASN A 72 -2.90 1.87 -7.89
CA ASN A 72 -2.29 0.55 -7.67
C ASN A 72 -1.84 0.30 -6.22
N HIS A 73 -1.86 1.31 -5.34
CA HIS A 73 -1.44 1.17 -3.95
C HIS A 73 -2.11 2.20 -3.05
N VAL A 74 -2.05 1.96 -1.74
CA VAL A 74 -2.64 2.83 -0.72
C VAL A 74 -1.58 3.18 0.32
N HIS A 75 -1.43 4.46 0.60
CA HIS A 75 -0.58 4.97 1.66
C HIS A 75 -1.40 5.53 2.80
N THR A 76 -0.95 5.29 4.03
CA THR A 76 -1.58 5.83 5.24
C THR A 76 -0.54 6.17 6.29
N VAL A 77 -0.78 7.25 7.03
CA VAL A 77 -0.10 7.55 8.29
C VAL A 77 -1.15 7.51 9.39
N VAL A 78 -0.95 6.66 10.39
CA VAL A 78 -1.93 6.41 11.44
C VAL A 78 -1.25 6.29 12.80
N CYS A 79 -1.83 6.94 13.80
CA CYS A 79 -1.52 6.72 15.20
C CYS A 79 -2.50 5.70 15.78
N ALA A 80 -1.98 4.58 16.27
CA ALA A 80 -2.78 3.49 16.80
C ALA A 80 -2.07 2.80 17.97
N ASN A 81 -2.84 2.35 18.95
CA ASN A 81 -2.37 1.58 20.11
C ASN A 81 -2.16 0.07 19.79
N ARG A 82 -1.92 -0.29 18.52
CA ARG A 82 -1.78 -1.67 18.07
C ARG A 82 -0.56 -1.85 17.18
N PRO A 83 0.05 -3.05 17.13
CA PRO A 83 1.14 -3.35 16.22
C PRO A 83 0.79 -3.07 14.75
N PRO A 84 1.72 -2.57 13.91
CA PRO A 84 1.46 -2.23 12.50
C PRO A 84 0.86 -3.38 11.67
N LYS A 85 1.19 -4.63 12.00
CA LYS A 85 0.63 -5.82 11.35
C LYS A 85 -0.88 -5.90 11.54
N LEU A 86 -1.39 -5.60 12.75
CA LEU A 86 -2.82 -5.65 13.04
C LEU A 86 -3.58 -4.50 12.38
N VAL A 87 -2.99 -3.31 12.39
CA VAL A 87 -3.55 -2.13 11.69
C VAL A 87 -3.69 -2.41 10.20
N LEU A 88 -2.62 -2.90 9.55
CA LEU A 88 -2.65 -3.24 8.12
C LEU A 88 -3.69 -4.31 7.82
N ASN A 89 -3.78 -5.37 8.64
CA ASN A 89 -4.76 -6.43 8.45
C ASN A 89 -6.19 -5.89 8.57
N ALA A 90 -6.46 -5.00 9.53
CA ALA A 90 -7.76 -4.39 9.70
C ALA A 90 -8.16 -3.55 8.48
N PHE A 91 -7.27 -2.70 7.98
CA PHE A 91 -7.53 -1.89 6.78
C PHE A 91 -7.81 -2.76 5.56
N LYS A 92 -6.99 -3.78 5.31
CA LYS A 92 -7.21 -4.69 4.18
C LYS A 92 -8.53 -5.45 4.29
N ALA A 93 -8.84 -5.99 5.46
CA ALA A 93 -10.08 -6.74 5.68
C ALA A 93 -11.31 -5.85 5.49
N ASN A 94 -11.34 -4.68 6.12
CA ASN A 94 -12.49 -3.77 6.04
C ASN A 94 -12.65 -3.14 4.65
N ALA A 95 -11.56 -2.77 3.99
CA ALA A 95 -11.64 -2.30 2.60
C ALA A 95 -12.13 -3.40 1.65
N THR A 96 -11.70 -4.66 1.85
CA THR A 96 -12.22 -5.78 1.06
C THR A 96 -13.71 -6.02 1.31
N ARG A 97 -14.16 -5.89 2.56
CA ARG A 97 -15.58 -6.00 2.91
C ARG A 97 -16.40 -4.94 2.17
N GLU A 98 -16.02 -3.67 2.29
CA GLU A 98 -16.72 -2.55 1.63
C GLU A 98 -16.73 -2.67 0.10
N LEU A 99 -15.58 -3.02 -0.52
CA LEU A 99 -15.52 -3.25 -1.96
C LEU A 99 -16.50 -4.34 -2.42
N ARG A 100 -16.68 -5.41 -1.62
CA ARG A 100 -17.61 -6.50 -1.94
C ARG A 100 -19.07 -6.08 -1.74
N GLU A 101 -19.37 -5.37 -0.67
CA GLU A 101 -20.72 -4.84 -0.40
C GLU A 101 -21.17 -3.89 -1.52
N GLN A 102 -20.25 -3.08 -2.05
CA GLN A 102 -20.48 -2.19 -3.18
C GLN A 102 -20.38 -2.87 -4.56
N LYS A 103 -20.17 -4.19 -4.61
CA LYS A 103 -20.00 -4.98 -5.85
C LYS A 103 -18.82 -4.53 -6.75
N LEU A 104 -17.85 -3.80 -6.19
CA LEU A 104 -16.64 -3.32 -6.88
C LEU A 104 -15.51 -4.38 -6.93
N TRP A 105 -15.67 -5.48 -6.21
CA TRP A 105 -14.72 -6.59 -6.23
C TRP A 105 -15.46 -7.94 -6.30
N PRO A 106 -15.69 -8.49 -7.50
CA PRO A 106 -16.51 -9.69 -7.70
C PRO A 106 -15.76 -11.00 -7.36
N HIS A 107 -14.52 -10.93 -6.90
CA HIS A 107 -13.69 -12.12 -6.67
C HIS A 107 -13.77 -12.63 -5.22
N PRO A 108 -13.73 -13.97 -5.03
CA PRO A 108 -13.81 -14.59 -3.70
C PRO A 108 -12.52 -14.41 -2.87
N PHE A 109 -11.39 -14.09 -3.52
CA PHE A 109 -10.12 -13.81 -2.86
C PHE A 109 -9.93 -12.31 -2.58
N SER A 110 -8.90 -11.96 -1.80
CA SER A 110 -8.58 -10.57 -1.45
C SER A 110 -7.91 -9.83 -2.62
N PRO A 111 -8.23 -8.55 -2.89
CA PRO A 111 -7.53 -7.73 -3.90
C PRO A 111 -6.09 -7.39 -3.47
N TRP A 112 -5.79 -7.50 -2.19
CA TRP A 112 -4.49 -7.14 -1.62
C TRP A 112 -3.46 -8.27 -1.72
N VAL A 113 -2.22 -7.92 -2.02
CA VAL A 113 -1.06 -8.78 -1.76
C VAL A 113 -0.96 -9.12 -0.27
N ARG A 114 -0.38 -10.28 0.08
CA ARG A 114 -0.34 -10.75 1.48
C ARG A 114 0.39 -9.80 2.44
N LYS A 115 1.52 -9.24 2.02
CA LYS A 115 2.35 -8.33 2.82
C LYS A 115 2.04 -6.86 2.51
N GLY A 116 2.78 -5.94 3.10
CA GLY A 116 2.68 -4.51 2.85
C GLY A 116 3.78 -3.79 3.63
N SER A 117 4.24 -2.64 3.11
CA SER A 117 5.22 -1.82 3.83
C SER A 117 4.62 -1.29 5.13
N LYS A 118 5.38 -1.34 6.22
CA LYS A 118 4.94 -0.96 7.57
C LYS A 118 6.14 -0.40 8.33
N ARG A 119 6.33 0.91 8.29
CA ARG A 119 7.39 1.61 9.02
C ARG A 119 6.81 2.22 10.30
N ARG A 120 7.51 2.06 11.44
CA ARG A 120 7.20 2.81 12.66
C ARG A 120 7.88 4.17 12.60
N LEU A 121 7.16 5.20 13.00
CA LEU A 121 7.62 6.58 13.07
C LEU A 121 7.71 6.96 14.55
N TRP A 122 8.87 7.48 14.96
CA TRP A 122 9.24 7.59 16.38
C TRP A 122 9.33 9.03 16.88
N ASN A 123 9.30 10.01 15.99
CA ASN A 123 9.33 11.43 16.33
C ASN A 123 8.46 12.27 15.39
N GLU A 124 8.08 13.45 15.84
CA GLU A 124 7.20 14.36 15.11
C GLU A 124 7.74 14.71 13.72
N ARG A 125 9.06 14.94 13.58
CA ARG A 125 9.69 15.20 12.28
C ARG A 125 9.51 14.05 11.29
N SER A 126 9.59 12.81 11.75
CA SER A 126 9.35 11.62 10.94
C SER A 126 7.88 11.46 10.54
N VAL A 127 6.96 11.87 11.43
CA VAL A 127 5.52 11.89 11.17
C VAL A 127 5.18 12.95 10.13
N ALA A 128 5.65 14.20 10.31
CA ALA A 128 5.44 15.29 9.38
C ALA A 128 5.94 14.95 7.97
N ARG A 129 7.17 14.43 7.84
CA ARG A 129 7.70 13.98 6.53
C ARG A 129 6.89 12.85 5.90
N ALA A 130 6.38 11.92 6.71
CA ALA A 130 5.54 10.85 6.19
C ALA A 130 4.18 11.38 5.71
N ILE A 131 3.57 12.32 6.44
CA ILE A 131 2.33 13.00 6.02
C ILE A 131 2.56 13.71 4.69
N ASP A 132 3.61 14.52 4.60
CA ASP A 132 3.99 15.25 3.38
C ASP A 132 4.20 14.30 2.19
N TYR A 133 4.96 13.22 2.38
CA TYR A 133 5.15 12.20 1.35
C TYR A 133 3.84 11.51 0.92
N VAL A 134 2.94 11.24 1.86
CA VAL A 134 1.65 10.59 1.55
C VAL A 134 0.74 11.55 0.78
N LEU A 135 0.68 12.82 1.16
CA LEU A 135 -0.21 13.79 0.53
C LEU A 135 0.34 14.32 -0.80
N TYR A 136 1.63 14.62 -0.87
CA TYR A 136 2.23 15.36 -2.00
C TYR A 136 3.33 14.59 -2.73
N GLY A 137 3.90 13.54 -2.13
CA GLY A 137 5.03 12.78 -2.68
C GLY A 137 4.66 11.64 -3.64
N GLN A 138 3.38 11.47 -4.01
CA GLN A 138 2.91 10.32 -4.83
C GLN A 138 2.69 10.64 -6.32
N GLY A 139 3.15 11.82 -6.77
CA GLY A 139 2.88 12.36 -8.10
C GLY A 139 1.55 13.11 -8.15
N GLU A 140 1.18 13.56 -9.36
CA GLU A 140 -0.02 14.38 -9.62
C GLU A 140 -1.32 13.75 -9.08
N ASP A 141 -2.31 14.61 -8.82
CA ASP A 141 -3.64 14.19 -8.41
C ASP A 141 -4.30 13.31 -9.48
N LEU A 142 -5.06 12.33 -9.01
CA LEU A 142 -5.75 11.40 -9.89
C LEU A 142 -7.14 11.95 -10.23
N PRO A 143 -7.57 11.87 -11.50
CA PRO A 143 -8.89 12.31 -11.89
C PRO A 143 -9.97 11.48 -11.18
N ASP A 144 -11.05 12.14 -10.77
CA ASP A 144 -12.17 11.54 -10.05
C ASP A 144 -13.34 11.12 -10.97
N PHE A 145 -13.11 11.10 -12.28
CA PHE A 145 -14.10 10.65 -13.26
C PHE A 145 -14.21 9.13 -13.22
N ASP A 146 -15.43 8.66 -12.99
CA ASP A 146 -15.87 7.32 -13.33
C ASP A 146 -16.59 7.46 -14.69
N ASP A 147 -16.09 6.79 -15.73
CA ASP A 147 -16.77 6.73 -17.04
C ASP A 147 -18.13 6.00 -16.94
#